data_AF-A0A2V9BKN9-F1
#
_entry.id   AF-A0A2V9BKN9-F1
#
_cell.length_a   1.000
_cell.length_b   1.000
_cell.length_c   1.000
_cell.angle_alpha   90.00
_cell.angle_beta   90.00
_cell.angle_gamma   90.00
#
_symmetry.space_group_name_H-M   'P 1'
#
loop_
_entity.id
_entity.type
_entity.pdbx_description
1 polymer ?
#
loop_
_entity_poly.entity_id
_entity_poly.type
_entity_poly.pdbx_seq_one_letter_code
_entity_poly.pdbx_strand_id
1 'polypeptide(L)'
;MPCEHYKDALIEVAASGATPSGELYAHLDACTSCRDAFVEEQTLFAAIDSGLHTAANTEVPVSLLPRVRARLDEAITTQRHWIQPLGFASAGVALAFLLLLIVRPHGNVPNNVPKQTPAAPTPMAPAAGTHIEISPSSIQVASTTPNLLHTPRTSTVKHSAASSHPEILVPPDEREGLAQLVAMLNQHKDFAAAFLAPRPEKKDALVTVDPLLISDLEIKPLEGTETETSDGTGERH
;
A
#
# COMPACT_ATOMS: atom_id res chain seq x y z
N MET A 1 38.31 -24.22 0.63
CA MET A 1 37.67 -22.96 0.21
C MET A 1 37.26 -22.19 1.46
N PRO A 2 37.27 -20.85 1.48
CA PRO A 2 36.84 -20.08 2.65
C PRO A 2 35.33 -20.25 2.87
N CYS A 3 34.94 -20.65 4.08
CA CYS A 3 33.54 -20.93 4.44
C CYS A 3 32.63 -19.70 4.26
N GLU A 4 33.18 -18.49 4.42
CA GLU A 4 32.48 -17.21 4.23
C GLU A 4 31.76 -17.10 2.88
N HIS A 5 32.31 -17.69 1.80
CA HIS A 5 31.67 -17.65 0.47
C HIS A 5 30.33 -18.42 0.43
N TYR A 6 30.13 -19.40 1.33
CA TYR A 6 28.90 -20.20 1.39
C TYR A 6 27.92 -19.70 2.44
N LYS A 7 28.25 -18.68 3.23
CA LYS A 7 27.45 -18.21 4.37
C LYS A 7 26.06 -17.74 3.96
N ASP A 8 25.98 -16.80 3.01
CA ASP A 8 24.70 -16.23 2.58
C ASP A 8 23.82 -17.30 1.90
N ALA A 9 24.42 -18.18 1.10
CA ALA A 9 23.73 -19.30 0.46
C ALA A 9 23.23 -20.35 1.48
N LEU A 10 23.97 -20.58 2.56
CA LEU A 10 23.58 -21.46 3.67
C LEU A 10 22.36 -20.89 4.40
N ILE A 11 22.38 -19.59 4.73
CA ILE A 11 21.27 -18.90 5.40
C ILE A 11 20.02 -18.88 4.51
N GLU A 12 20.15 -18.53 3.23
CA GLU A 12 19.02 -18.50 2.28
C GLU A 12 18.38 -19.88 2.10
N VAL A 13 19.18 -20.94 2.02
CA VAL A 13 18.68 -22.32 1.91
C VAL A 13 18.06 -22.79 3.23
N ALA A 14 18.58 -22.37 4.39
CA ALA A 14 17.97 -22.67 5.69
C ALA A 14 16.62 -21.95 5.87
N ALA A 15 16.55 -20.66 5.51
CA ALA A 15 15.34 -19.84 5.59
C ALA A 15 14.22 -20.29 4.65
N SER A 16 14.59 -20.74 3.44
CA SER A 16 13.63 -21.23 2.44
C SER A 16 13.19 -22.69 2.66
N GLY A 17 13.87 -23.44 3.54
CA GLY A 17 13.66 -24.88 3.72
C GLY A 17 14.01 -25.71 2.48
N ALA A 18 14.73 -25.14 1.51
CA ALA A 18 15.11 -25.81 0.28
C ALA A 18 16.21 -26.87 0.52
N THR A 19 16.29 -27.87 -0.35
CA THR A 19 17.41 -28.82 -0.32
C THR A 19 18.68 -28.15 -0.89
N PRO A 20 19.82 -28.11 -0.16
CA PRO A 20 21.06 -27.59 -0.69
C PRO A 20 21.51 -28.41 -1.90
N SER A 21 22.04 -27.75 -2.92
CA SER A 21 22.41 -28.37 -4.19
C SER A 21 23.76 -27.85 -4.72
N GLY A 22 24.33 -28.54 -5.70
CA GLY A 22 25.58 -28.15 -6.34
C GLY A 22 26.76 -28.05 -5.37
N GLU A 23 27.52 -26.96 -5.49
CA GLU A 23 28.73 -26.73 -4.67
C GLU A 23 28.43 -26.61 -3.17
N LEU A 24 27.28 -26.04 -2.78
CA LEU A 24 26.90 -25.92 -1.37
C LEU A 24 26.70 -27.31 -0.74
N TYR A 25 26.05 -28.24 -1.45
CA TYR A 25 25.89 -29.62 -0.98
C TYR A 25 27.27 -30.30 -0.80
N ALA A 26 28.15 -30.17 -1.79
CA ALA A 26 29.52 -30.71 -1.71
C ALA A 26 30.34 -30.08 -0.57
N HIS A 27 30.12 -28.80 -0.27
CA HIS A 27 30.75 -28.12 0.87
C HIS A 27 30.22 -28.63 2.22
N LEU A 28 28.90 -28.82 2.37
CA LEU A 28 28.28 -29.35 3.60
C LEU A 28 28.63 -30.83 3.87
N ASP A 29 28.92 -31.61 2.82
CA ASP A 29 29.45 -32.96 2.97
C ASP A 29 30.89 -32.93 3.53
N ALA A 30 31.74 -32.07 2.95
CA ALA A 30 33.17 -31.95 3.30
C ALA A 30 33.48 -31.13 4.57
N CYS A 31 32.57 -30.28 5.05
CA CYS A 31 32.81 -29.32 6.13
C CYS A 31 31.83 -29.51 7.30
N THR A 32 32.31 -30.11 8.39
CA THR A 32 31.50 -30.35 9.61
C THR A 32 30.94 -29.06 10.19
N SER A 33 31.76 -28.03 10.38
CA SER A 33 31.32 -26.77 11.03
C SER A 33 30.25 -26.03 10.24
N CYS A 34 30.29 -26.07 8.90
CA CYS A 34 29.22 -25.46 8.08
C CYS A 34 27.95 -26.31 8.10
N ARG A 35 28.05 -27.64 8.21
CA ARG A 35 26.89 -28.52 8.41
C ARG A 35 26.24 -28.30 9.78
N ASP A 36 27.03 -28.16 10.83
CA ASP A 36 26.53 -27.91 12.18
C ASP A 36 25.80 -26.55 12.24
N ALA A 37 26.40 -25.49 11.67
CA ALA A 37 25.77 -24.18 11.52
C ALA A 37 24.49 -24.20 10.65
N PHE A 38 24.46 -25.00 9.59
CA PHE A 38 23.26 -25.16 8.75
C PHE A 38 22.10 -25.83 9.50
N VAL A 39 22.38 -26.79 10.37
CA VAL A 39 21.36 -27.38 11.26
C VAL A 39 20.90 -26.36 12.30
N GLU A 40 21.81 -25.57 12.89
CA GLU A 40 21.46 -24.50 13.83
C GLU A 40 20.52 -23.48 13.19
N GLU A 41 20.86 -22.93 12.02
CA GLU A 41 20.01 -22.00 11.27
C GLU A 41 18.64 -22.62 10.92
N GLN A 42 18.59 -23.88 10.45
CA GLN A 42 17.31 -24.56 10.21
C GLN A 42 16.45 -24.67 11.48
N THR A 43 17.04 -25.00 12.63
CA THR A 43 16.29 -25.07 13.89
C THR A 43 15.79 -23.70 14.35
N LEU A 44 16.56 -22.63 14.08
CA LEU A 44 16.15 -21.25 14.36
C LEU A 44 14.95 -20.83 13.50
N PHE A 45 15.01 -21.02 12.18
CA PHE A 45 13.88 -20.70 11.28
C PHE A 45 12.64 -21.53 11.61
N ALA A 46 12.78 -22.83 11.86
CA ALA A 46 11.65 -23.68 12.27
C ALA A 46 11.01 -23.23 13.59
N ALA A 47 11.80 -22.73 14.55
CA ALA A 47 11.29 -22.16 15.80
C ALA A 47 10.55 -20.83 15.59
N ILE A 48 11.06 -19.96 14.70
CA ILE A 48 10.40 -18.71 14.31
C ILE A 48 9.06 -19.00 13.63
N ASP A 49 9.02 -19.90 12.65
CA ASP A 49 7.80 -20.27 11.94
C ASP A 49 6.77 -20.93 12.86
N SER A 50 7.20 -21.82 13.76
CA SER A 50 6.32 -22.41 14.78
C SER A 50 5.75 -21.34 15.73
N GLY A 51 6.56 -20.36 16.13
CA GLY A 51 6.13 -19.22 16.94
C GLY A 51 5.12 -18.32 16.22
N LEU A 52 5.40 -17.96 14.97
CA LEU A 52 4.50 -17.17 14.12
C LEU A 52 3.20 -17.91 13.84
N HIS A 53 3.25 -19.21 13.52
CA HIS A 53 2.08 -20.04 13.31
C HIS A 53 1.23 -20.14 14.58
N THR A 54 1.86 -20.30 15.75
CA THR A 54 1.17 -20.32 17.04
C THR A 54 0.50 -18.96 17.31
N ALA A 55 1.21 -17.86 17.10
CA ALA A 55 0.69 -16.50 17.30
C ALA A 55 -0.47 -16.18 16.35
N ALA A 56 -0.34 -16.49 15.05
CA ALA A 56 -1.34 -16.22 14.02
C ALA A 56 -2.62 -17.05 14.19
N ASN A 57 -2.52 -18.24 14.79
CA ASN A 57 -3.65 -19.10 15.11
C ASN A 57 -4.12 -18.97 16.58
N THR A 58 -3.67 -17.95 17.33
CA THR A 58 -4.28 -17.65 18.64
C THR A 58 -5.75 -17.24 18.47
N GLU A 59 -6.60 -17.65 19.40
CA GLU A 59 -8.02 -17.31 19.35
C GLU A 59 -8.19 -15.78 19.46
N VAL A 60 -8.76 -15.17 18.41
CA VAL A 60 -8.97 -13.72 18.37
C VAL A 60 -9.96 -13.34 19.49
N PRO A 61 -9.57 -12.47 20.44
CA PRO A 61 -10.42 -12.19 21.59
C PRO A 61 -11.74 -11.56 21.14
N VAL A 62 -12.86 -12.06 21.68
CA VAL A 62 -14.22 -11.65 21.32
C VAL A 62 -14.48 -10.13 21.45
N SER A 63 -13.66 -9.43 22.23
CA SER A 63 -13.71 -7.97 22.41
C SER A 63 -13.02 -7.17 21.30
N LEU A 64 -12.26 -7.80 20.40
CA LEU A 64 -11.52 -7.12 19.33
C LEU A 64 -12.47 -6.50 18.30
N LEU A 65 -13.45 -7.24 17.78
CA LEU A 65 -14.40 -6.71 16.79
C LEU A 65 -15.25 -5.54 17.35
N PRO A 66 -15.84 -5.60 18.55
CA PRO A 66 -16.48 -4.45 19.18
C PRO A 66 -15.54 -3.24 19.34
N ARG A 67 -14.28 -3.46 19.77
CA ARG A 67 -13.30 -2.37 19.97
C ARG A 67 -12.88 -1.73 18.65
N VAL A 68 -12.65 -2.50 17.60
CA VAL A 68 -12.31 -1.99 16.26
C VAL A 68 -13.46 -1.18 15.68
N ARG A 69 -14.72 -1.64 15.81
CA ARG A 69 -15.91 -0.88 15.40
C ARG A 69 -16.02 0.45 16.15
N ALA A 70 -15.92 0.43 17.49
CA ALA A 70 -15.97 1.64 18.30
C ALA A 70 -14.88 2.67 17.90
N ARG A 71 -13.65 2.21 17.60
CA ARG A 71 -12.58 3.09 17.11
C ARG A 71 -12.82 3.64 15.69
N LEU A 72 -13.46 2.88 14.81
CA LEU A 72 -13.86 3.38 13.49
C LEU A 72 -14.95 4.44 13.60
N ASP A 73 -15.96 4.23 14.45
CA ASP A 73 -17.03 5.21 14.69
C ASP A 73 -16.50 6.50 15.33
N GLU A 74 -15.55 6.40 16.26
CA GLU A 74 -14.82 7.53 16.86
C GLU A 74 -14.00 8.31 15.80
N ALA A 75 -13.32 7.61 14.88
CA ALA A 75 -12.57 8.24 13.80
C ALA A 75 -13.49 8.98 12.81
N ILE A 76 -14.60 8.35 12.40
CA ILE A 76 -15.58 8.94 11.47
C ILE A 76 -16.23 10.20 12.08
N THR A 77 -16.61 10.15 13.36
CA THR A 77 -17.24 11.28 14.05
C THR A 77 -16.26 12.45 14.24
N THR A 78 -15.01 12.17 14.59
CA THR A 78 -13.93 13.17 14.71
C THR A 78 -13.62 13.84 13.37
N GLN A 79 -13.49 13.06 12.29
CA GLN A 79 -13.23 13.59 10.94
C GLN A 79 -14.40 14.47 10.44
N ARG A 80 -15.64 14.09 10.73
CA ARG A 80 -16.84 14.87 10.36
C ARG A 80 -16.89 16.24 11.04
N HIS A 81 -16.44 16.34 12.30
CA HIS A 81 -16.38 17.62 13.03
C HIS A 81 -15.41 18.62 12.38
N TRP A 82 -14.29 18.16 11.82
CA TRP A 82 -13.32 19.04 11.12
C TRP A 82 -13.80 19.53 9.76
N ILE A 83 -14.67 18.78 9.07
CA ILE A 83 -15.18 19.15 7.73
C ILE A 83 -16.39 20.09 7.81
N GLN A 84 -17.19 20.03 8.89
CA GLN A 84 -18.36 20.91 9.07
C GLN A 84 -18.08 22.43 8.93
N PRO A 85 -17.05 23.04 9.54
CA PRO A 85 -16.80 24.48 9.38
C PRO A 85 -16.44 24.87 7.94
N LEU A 86 -15.89 23.95 7.14
CA LEU A 86 -15.49 24.21 5.75
C LEU A 86 -16.69 24.36 4.81
N GLY A 87 -17.79 23.62 5.08
CA GLY A 87 -19.03 23.71 4.29
C GLY A 87 -19.79 25.02 4.45
N PHE A 88 -19.69 25.67 5.62
CA PHE A 88 -20.29 27.00 5.83
C PHE A 88 -19.46 28.11 5.18
N ALA A 89 -18.14 27.96 5.10
CA ALA A 89 -17.26 28.93 4.44
C ALA A 89 -17.55 29.04 2.92
N SER A 90 -17.77 27.92 2.23
CA SER A 90 -18.05 27.93 0.78
C SER A 90 -19.40 28.57 0.43
N ALA A 91 -20.43 28.36 1.26
CA ALA A 91 -21.73 29.02 1.09
C ALA A 91 -21.63 30.55 1.21
N GLY A 92 -20.84 31.04 2.18
CA GLY A 92 -20.58 32.48 2.35
C GLY A 92 -19.86 33.11 1.15
N VAL A 93 -18.84 32.44 0.61
CA VAL A 93 -18.10 32.92 -0.57
C VAL A 93 -18.98 32.96 -1.81
N ALA A 94 -19.80 31.93 -2.05
CA ALA A 94 -20.72 31.90 -3.19
C ALA A 94 -21.76 33.03 -3.11
N LEU A 95 -22.33 33.29 -1.93
CA LEU A 95 -23.29 34.38 -1.71
C LEU A 95 -22.64 35.76 -1.90
N ALA A 96 -21.42 35.95 -1.40
CA ALA A 96 -20.65 37.19 -1.59
C ALA A 96 -20.32 37.43 -3.06
N PHE A 97 -19.97 36.39 -3.82
CA PHE A 97 -19.75 36.48 -5.28
C PHE A 97 -21.03 36.86 -6.03
N LEU A 98 -22.18 36.27 -5.66
CA LEU A 98 -23.48 36.58 -6.26
C LEU A 98 -23.87 38.05 -6.00
N LEU A 99 -23.69 38.53 -4.78
CA LEU A 99 -23.91 39.93 -4.42
C LEU A 99 -22.96 40.88 -5.17
N LEU A 100 -21.67 40.52 -5.31
CA LEU A 100 -20.71 41.27 -6.12
C LEU A 100 -21.09 41.36 -7.60
N LEU A 101 -21.68 40.31 -8.18
CA LEU A 101 -22.18 40.33 -9.56
C LEU A 101 -23.42 41.22 -9.72
N ILE A 102 -24.34 41.22 -8.76
CA ILE A 102 -25.55 42.05 -8.77
C ILE A 102 -25.22 43.54 -8.54
N VAL A 103 -24.27 43.84 -7.65
CA VAL A 103 -23.88 45.20 -7.29
C VAL A 103 -22.90 45.83 -8.29
N ARG A 104 -22.28 45.05 -9.19
CA ARG A 104 -21.32 45.57 -10.17
C ARG A 104 -22.02 46.51 -11.17
N PRO A 105 -21.77 47.84 -11.12
CA PRO A 105 -22.40 48.75 -12.06
C PRO A 105 -21.91 48.40 -13.47
N HIS A 106 -22.84 48.35 -14.43
CA HIS A 106 -22.50 48.20 -15.84
C HIS A 106 -21.76 49.47 -16.31
N GLY A 107 -20.43 49.46 -16.14
CA GLY A 107 -19.55 50.48 -16.68
C GLY A 107 -19.62 50.44 -18.20
N ASN A 108 -20.30 51.42 -18.78
CA ASN A 108 -20.36 51.63 -20.23
C ASN A 108 -18.94 51.69 -20.80
N VAL A 109 -18.52 50.62 -21.48
CA VAL A 109 -17.24 50.60 -22.22
C VAL A 109 -17.41 51.44 -23.49
N PRO A 110 -16.72 52.59 -23.64
CA PRO A 110 -16.83 53.38 -24.86
C PRO A 110 -16.07 52.68 -25.99
N ASN A 111 -16.79 52.36 -27.06
CA ASN A 111 -16.25 51.64 -28.20
C ASN A 111 -15.43 52.59 -29.10
N ASN A 112 -14.19 52.87 -28.70
CA ASN A 112 -13.27 53.72 -29.46
C ASN A 112 -12.20 52.87 -30.14
N VAL A 113 -12.32 52.72 -31.46
CA VAL A 113 -11.37 51.99 -32.32
C VAL A 113 -10.46 52.98 -33.05
N PRO A 114 -9.15 53.05 -32.72
CA PRO A 114 -8.15 53.64 -33.60
C PRO A 114 -7.72 52.61 -34.65
N LYS A 115 -8.12 52.85 -35.89
CA LYS A 115 -7.71 52.06 -37.06
C LYS A 115 -6.26 52.41 -37.40
N GLN A 116 -5.30 51.56 -37.03
CA GLN A 116 -3.88 51.78 -37.32
C GLN A 116 -3.30 50.67 -38.20
N THR A 117 -2.86 51.06 -39.39
CA THR A 117 -2.33 50.19 -40.45
C THR A 117 -0.85 49.91 -40.24
N PRO A 118 -0.40 48.64 -40.24
CA PRO A 118 1.01 48.28 -40.43
C PRO A 118 1.29 47.94 -41.90
N ALA A 119 2.43 48.39 -42.43
CA ALA A 119 2.91 48.05 -43.76
C ALA A 119 3.73 46.74 -43.78
N ALA A 120 3.69 46.02 -44.90
CA ALA A 120 4.61 44.92 -45.25
C ALA A 120 5.99 45.48 -45.71
N PRO A 121 7.10 44.73 -45.88
CA PRO A 121 7.26 43.35 -46.42
C PRO A 121 8.08 42.42 -45.47
N THR A 122 8.63 41.24 -45.79
CA THR A 122 8.86 40.47 -47.05
C THR A 122 8.84 38.95 -46.75
N PRO A 123 8.37 38.04 -47.65
CA PRO A 123 8.40 36.60 -47.40
C PRO A 123 9.71 35.91 -47.83
N MET A 124 10.08 34.83 -47.12
CA MET A 124 11.09 33.86 -47.55
C MET A 124 10.60 32.43 -47.24
N ALA A 125 10.74 31.54 -48.22
CA ALA A 125 10.47 30.09 -48.19
C ALA A 125 11.64 29.37 -48.91
N PRO A 126 11.75 28.03 -49.00
CA PRO A 126 10.94 26.91 -48.46
C PRO A 126 11.77 26.07 -47.44
N ALA A 127 11.44 24.87 -46.93
CA ALA A 127 10.87 23.64 -47.48
C ALA A 127 10.24 22.76 -46.35
N ALA A 128 9.11 22.09 -46.56
CA ALA A 128 8.98 20.65 -46.92
C ALA A 128 9.94 19.70 -46.16
N GLY A 129 9.51 18.66 -45.44
CA GLY A 129 8.16 18.15 -45.12
C GLY A 129 8.20 16.61 -44.94
N THR A 130 7.34 16.02 -44.08
CA THR A 130 7.05 14.58 -44.09
C THR A 130 5.63 14.32 -43.58
N HIS A 131 4.92 13.43 -44.27
CA HIS A 131 3.53 13.02 -44.04
C HIS A 131 3.50 11.65 -43.35
N ILE A 132 2.79 11.50 -42.22
CA ILE A 132 2.21 10.21 -41.82
C ILE A 132 0.74 10.39 -41.42
N GLU A 133 -0.04 9.47 -41.94
CA GLU A 133 -1.49 9.40 -42.06
C GLU A 133 -2.12 8.74 -40.83
N ILE A 134 -3.29 9.22 -40.41
CA ILE A 134 -4.07 8.63 -39.31
C ILE A 134 -5.10 7.67 -39.92
N SER A 135 -5.03 6.38 -39.56
CA SER A 135 -6.03 5.37 -39.94
C SER A 135 -6.47 4.57 -38.71
N PRO A 136 -7.72 4.75 -38.22
CA PRO A 136 -8.28 3.92 -37.16
C PRO A 136 -8.94 2.66 -37.76
N SER A 137 -8.27 1.52 -37.62
CA SER A 137 -8.84 0.23 -38.02
C SER A 137 -9.90 -0.25 -37.02
N SER A 138 -11.10 -0.56 -37.53
CA SER A 138 -12.18 -1.18 -36.75
C SER A 138 -11.99 -2.68 -36.64
N ILE A 139 -12.07 -3.25 -35.43
CA ILE A 139 -12.34 -4.68 -35.23
C ILE A 139 -13.56 -4.83 -34.32
N GLN A 140 -14.41 -5.79 -34.66
CA GLN A 140 -15.81 -5.86 -34.27
C GLN A 140 -16.05 -6.51 -32.90
N VAL A 141 -17.18 -6.13 -32.30
CA VAL A 141 -17.85 -6.85 -31.21
C VAL A 141 -18.26 -8.24 -31.70
N ALA A 142 -17.98 -9.27 -30.90
CA ALA A 142 -18.59 -10.60 -31.04
C ALA A 142 -19.31 -10.96 -29.72
N SER A 143 -20.60 -11.29 -29.82
CA SER A 143 -21.48 -11.44 -28.67
C SER A 143 -21.41 -12.81 -27.99
N THR A 144 -21.89 -12.81 -26.75
CA THR A 144 -22.14 -13.93 -25.84
C THR A 144 -22.75 -15.19 -26.50
N THR A 145 -22.33 -16.37 -26.05
CA THR A 145 -23.15 -17.59 -26.13
C THR A 145 -22.89 -18.47 -24.91
N PRO A 146 -23.86 -18.65 -24.00
CA PRO A 146 -23.73 -19.58 -22.88
C PRO A 146 -24.24 -20.97 -23.31
N ASN A 147 -23.39 -21.99 -23.21
CA ASN A 147 -23.86 -23.37 -23.21
C ASN A 147 -23.07 -24.17 -22.15
N LEU A 148 -23.75 -24.48 -21.05
CA LEU A 148 -23.30 -25.54 -20.15
C LEU A 148 -23.31 -26.87 -20.89
N LEU A 149 -22.25 -27.67 -20.73
CA LEU A 149 -22.34 -29.13 -20.64
C LEU A 149 -21.09 -29.65 -19.93
N HIS A 150 -21.27 -30.27 -18.76
CA HIS A 150 -20.17 -30.85 -17.97
C HIS A 150 -19.55 -32.06 -18.68
N THR A 151 -18.21 -32.08 -18.75
CA THR A 151 -17.44 -33.33 -18.84
C THR A 151 -16.21 -33.24 -17.93
N PRO A 152 -15.92 -34.26 -17.09
CA PRO A 152 -14.74 -34.25 -16.24
C PRO A 152 -13.49 -34.64 -17.06
N ARG A 153 -12.74 -33.65 -17.54
CA ARG A 153 -11.53 -33.88 -18.34
C ARG A 153 -10.27 -33.77 -17.50
N THR A 154 -9.79 -34.91 -17.01
CA THR A 154 -8.43 -35.07 -16.45
C THR A 154 -7.40 -34.48 -17.41
N SER A 155 -6.74 -33.41 -16.98
CA SER A 155 -5.77 -32.67 -17.78
C SER A 155 -4.39 -32.78 -17.16
N THR A 156 -3.61 -33.77 -17.60
CA THR A 156 -2.16 -33.81 -17.37
C THR A 156 -1.49 -32.72 -18.21
N VAL A 157 -1.36 -31.53 -17.65
CA VAL A 157 -0.67 -30.41 -18.30
C VAL A 157 0.84 -30.62 -18.18
N LYS A 158 1.50 -30.98 -19.29
CA LYS A 158 2.95 -30.83 -19.42
C LYS A 158 3.23 -29.34 -19.64
N HIS A 159 3.76 -28.65 -18.63
CA HIS A 159 4.20 -27.27 -18.81
C HIS A 159 5.44 -27.22 -19.73
N SER A 160 5.28 -26.57 -20.88
CA SER A 160 6.38 -26.23 -21.78
C SER A 160 7.01 -24.93 -21.32
N ALA A 161 8.25 -24.99 -20.82
CA ALA A 161 8.98 -23.82 -20.35
C ALA A 161 9.52 -23.00 -21.53
N ALA A 162 8.82 -21.92 -21.93
CA ALA A 162 9.31 -20.95 -22.91
C ALA A 162 8.57 -19.58 -22.85
N SER A 163 8.59 -18.92 -21.69
CA SER A 163 8.39 -17.46 -21.60
C SER A 163 9.10 -16.93 -20.35
N SER A 164 9.98 -15.95 -20.53
CA SER A 164 10.74 -15.30 -19.44
C SER A 164 9.94 -14.19 -18.74
N HIS A 165 8.63 -14.11 -18.96
CA HIS A 165 7.74 -13.13 -18.35
C HIS A 165 6.70 -13.89 -17.52
N PRO A 166 6.61 -13.67 -16.20
CA PRO A 166 5.55 -14.28 -15.39
C PRO A 166 4.20 -13.74 -15.84
N GLU A 167 3.35 -14.60 -16.40
CA GLU A 167 1.99 -14.25 -16.80
C GLU A 167 1.11 -14.17 -15.55
N ILE A 168 0.97 -12.96 -15.01
CA ILE A 168 0.12 -12.70 -13.83
C ILE A 168 -1.34 -12.62 -14.28
N LEU A 169 -2.12 -13.64 -13.94
CA LEU A 169 -3.57 -13.66 -14.16
C LEU A 169 -4.27 -12.71 -13.18
N VAL A 170 -4.47 -11.47 -13.58
CA VAL A 170 -5.26 -10.48 -12.84
C VAL A 170 -6.76 -10.72 -13.09
N PRO A 171 -7.58 -10.93 -12.04
CA PRO A 171 -9.05 -11.02 -12.15
C PRO A 171 -9.67 -9.85 -12.94
N PRO A 172 -10.80 -10.04 -13.64
CA PRO A 172 -11.40 -8.99 -14.46
C PRO A 172 -11.70 -7.72 -13.66
N ASP A 173 -12.25 -7.86 -12.45
CA ASP A 173 -12.62 -6.76 -11.56
C ASP A 173 -11.39 -5.94 -11.12
N GLU A 174 -10.25 -6.61 -10.87
CA GLU A 174 -8.99 -5.95 -10.52
C GLU A 174 -8.39 -5.19 -11.71
N ARG A 175 -8.58 -5.66 -12.94
CA ARG A 175 -8.17 -4.93 -14.16
C ARG A 175 -8.94 -3.62 -14.32
N GLU A 176 -10.22 -3.61 -13.97
CA GLU A 176 -11.03 -2.38 -13.99
C GLU A 176 -10.59 -1.40 -12.89
N GLY A 177 -10.34 -1.89 -11.67
CA GLY A 177 -9.79 -1.08 -10.57
C GLY A 177 -8.43 -0.46 -10.93
N LEU A 178 -7.52 -1.24 -11.51
CA LEU A 178 -6.23 -0.75 -11.98
C LEU A 178 -6.36 0.30 -13.09
N ALA A 179 -7.27 0.08 -14.05
CA ALA A 179 -7.52 1.05 -15.12
C ALA A 179 -8.07 2.38 -14.57
N GLN A 180 -8.96 2.34 -13.58
CA GLN A 180 -9.46 3.54 -12.89
C GLN A 180 -8.36 4.28 -12.12
N LEU A 181 -7.50 3.54 -11.41
CA LEU A 181 -6.35 4.11 -10.71
C LEU A 181 -5.38 4.82 -11.67
N VAL A 182 -5.03 4.16 -12.78
CA VAL A 182 -4.17 4.74 -13.83
C VAL A 182 -4.81 5.97 -14.48
N ALA A 183 -6.13 5.96 -14.72
CA ALA A 183 -6.85 7.13 -15.22
C ALA A 183 -6.80 8.32 -14.24
N MET A 184 -6.98 8.06 -12.94
CA MET A 184 -6.90 9.06 -11.88
C MET A 184 -5.48 9.66 -11.75
N LEU A 185 -4.45 8.82 -11.78
CA LEU A 185 -3.04 9.24 -11.75
C LEU A 185 -2.66 10.09 -12.98
N ASN A 186 -3.18 9.76 -14.16
CA ASN A 186 -2.97 10.54 -15.38
C ASN A 186 -3.66 11.92 -15.35
N GLN A 187 -4.78 12.04 -14.64
CA GLN A 187 -5.46 13.32 -14.41
C GLN A 187 -4.71 14.18 -13.36
N HIS A 188 -4.17 13.55 -12.31
CA HIS A 188 -3.44 14.21 -11.23
C HIS A 188 -1.93 13.96 -11.30
N LYS A 189 -1.28 14.53 -12.32
CA LYS A 189 0.16 14.35 -12.58
C LYS A 189 1.05 14.70 -11.38
N ASP A 190 0.68 15.72 -10.60
CA ASP A 190 1.43 16.13 -9.40
C ASP A 190 1.36 15.07 -8.29
N PHE A 191 0.23 14.35 -8.19
CA PHE A 191 0.05 13.24 -7.26
C PHE A 191 0.81 12.00 -7.74
N ALA A 192 0.76 11.68 -9.04
CA ALA A 192 1.57 10.60 -9.62
C ALA A 192 3.09 10.85 -9.44
N ALA A 193 3.54 12.11 -9.57
CA ALA A 193 4.92 12.49 -9.30
C ALA A 193 5.31 12.25 -7.82
N ALA A 194 4.40 12.45 -6.86
CA ALA A 194 4.66 12.18 -5.45
C ALA A 194 4.79 10.68 -5.12
N PHE A 195 4.10 9.80 -5.86
CA PHE A 195 4.24 8.33 -5.72
C PHE A 195 5.53 7.78 -6.37
N LEU A 196 5.99 8.42 -7.44
CA LEU A 196 7.19 8.02 -8.18
C LEU A 196 8.46 8.76 -7.72
N ALA A 197 8.32 9.79 -6.89
CA ALA A 197 9.45 10.51 -6.31
C ALA A 197 10.31 9.54 -5.48
N PRO A 198 11.63 9.45 -5.74
CA PRO A 198 12.53 8.75 -4.85
C PRO A 198 12.34 9.26 -3.43
N ARG A 199 12.10 8.35 -2.48
CA ARG A 199 12.01 8.70 -1.06
C ARG A 199 13.28 9.49 -0.72
N PRO A 200 13.18 10.74 -0.26
CA PRO A 200 14.36 11.55 -0.04
C PRO A 200 15.24 10.82 0.97
N GLU A 201 16.47 10.51 0.57
CA GLU A 201 17.47 9.92 1.43
C GLU A 201 17.72 10.89 2.59
N LYS A 202 17.03 10.64 3.72
CA LYS A 202 17.49 11.09 5.01
C LYS A 202 18.85 10.43 5.22
N LYS A 203 19.91 11.17 4.87
CA LYS A 203 21.25 10.91 5.40
C LYS A 203 21.10 10.59 6.88
N ASP A 204 21.74 9.52 7.34
CA ASP A 204 21.61 8.98 8.69
C ASP A 204 22.22 9.88 9.77
N ALA A 205 21.65 11.08 9.91
CA ALA A 205 21.48 11.70 11.21
C ALA A 205 20.55 10.77 11.99
N LEU A 206 21.16 9.77 12.63
CA LEU A 206 20.59 9.03 13.74
C LEU A 206 19.82 10.04 14.59
N VAL A 207 18.50 9.92 14.61
CA VAL A 207 17.71 10.66 15.57
C VAL A 207 18.12 10.09 16.90
N THR A 208 18.98 10.81 17.63
CA THR A 208 19.24 10.56 19.04
C THR A 208 17.90 10.71 19.74
N VAL A 209 17.19 9.60 19.87
CA VAL A 209 16.00 9.52 20.69
C VAL A 209 16.51 9.66 22.12
N ASP A 210 16.43 10.88 22.67
CA ASP A 210 16.72 11.10 24.08
C ASP A 210 15.92 10.08 24.89
N PRO A 211 16.58 9.29 25.77
CA PRO A 211 15.89 8.27 26.54
C PRO A 211 14.69 8.88 27.27
N LEU A 212 13.51 8.33 27.01
CA LEU A 212 12.28 8.74 27.70
C LEU A 212 12.47 8.50 29.20
N LEU A 213 12.75 9.58 29.92
CA LEU A 213 12.92 9.57 31.36
C LEU A 213 11.54 9.41 32.01
N ILE A 214 11.08 8.17 32.08
CA ILE A 214 9.87 7.83 32.83
C ILE A 214 10.20 8.03 34.31
N SER A 215 9.72 9.12 34.90
CA SER A 215 9.81 9.33 36.34
C SER A 215 9.10 8.20 37.08
N ASP A 216 9.73 7.67 38.12
CA ASP A 216 9.13 6.64 38.97
C ASP A 216 7.78 7.12 39.50
N LEU A 217 6.72 6.40 39.12
CA LEU A 217 5.36 6.66 39.60
C LEU A 217 5.25 6.11 41.03
N GLU A 218 5.15 7.01 42.01
CA GLU A 218 4.77 6.63 43.38
C GLU A 218 3.34 6.07 43.38
N ILE A 219 3.22 4.75 43.26
CA ILE A 219 1.95 4.04 43.42
C ILE A 219 1.59 4.06 44.91
N LYS A 220 0.83 5.07 45.32
CA LYS A 220 0.27 5.14 46.67
C LYS A 220 -0.61 3.91 46.92
N PRO A 221 -0.31 3.05 47.91
CA PRO A 221 -1.15 1.90 48.21
C PRO A 221 -2.56 2.35 48.57
N LEU A 222 -3.57 1.71 48.00
CA LEU A 222 -4.95 1.87 48.45
C LEU A 222 -5.08 1.15 49.80
N GLU A 223 -5.32 1.92 50.86
CA GLU A 223 -5.61 1.39 52.19
C GLU A 223 -6.97 0.68 52.18
N GLY A 224 -6.92 -0.62 51.87
CA GLY A 224 -8.05 -1.55 51.96
C GLY A 224 -8.30 -1.99 53.40
N THR A 225 -8.86 -1.11 54.21
CA THR A 225 -9.95 -1.48 55.13
C THR A 225 -11.09 -2.07 54.27
N GLU A 226 -11.86 -3.11 54.63
CA GLU A 226 -12.29 -3.56 55.97
C GLU A 226 -12.47 -5.10 56.03
N THR A 227 -12.23 -5.65 57.23
CA THR A 227 -12.87 -6.84 57.84
C THR A 227 -13.60 -7.88 56.95
N GLU A 228 -13.01 -9.07 56.80
CA GLU A 228 -13.78 -10.31 56.65
C GLU A 228 -13.74 -11.10 57.97
N THR A 229 -14.78 -10.92 58.79
CA THR A 229 -14.95 -11.60 60.07
C THR A 229 -15.34 -13.06 59.83
N SER A 230 -14.36 -13.95 59.76
CA SER A 230 -14.60 -15.40 59.75
C SER A 230 -15.02 -15.87 61.14
N ASP A 231 -16.32 -15.93 61.38
CA ASP A 231 -16.96 -16.48 62.58
C ASP A 231 -17.96 -17.57 62.20
N GLY A 232 -17.97 -18.65 62.98
CA GLY A 232 -18.84 -19.82 62.81
C GLY A 232 -18.52 -20.73 61.62
N THR A 233 -18.74 -22.04 61.67
CA THR A 233 -19.21 -22.89 62.79
C THR A 233 -18.64 -24.29 62.59
N GLY A 234 -18.17 -24.94 63.64
CA GLY A 234 -17.74 -26.34 63.56
C GLY A 234 -18.94 -27.29 63.59
N GLU A 235 -18.90 -28.35 62.79
CA GLU A 235 -19.82 -29.48 62.94
C GLU A 235 -19.02 -30.79 63.04
N ARG A 236 -19.37 -31.61 64.04
CA ARG A 236 -18.71 -32.89 64.32
C ARG A 236 -19.43 -34.00 63.55
N HIS A 237 -18.68 -34.97 63.02
CA HIS A 237 -19.07 -36.39 63.12
C HIS A 237 -17.83 -37.29 63.01
#